data_AF-Q9ZZM8-F1
#
_entry.id   AF-Q9ZZM8-F1
#
_cell.length_a   1.000
_cell.length_b   1.000
_cell.length_c   1.000
_cell.angle_alpha   90.00
_cell.angle_beta   90.00
_cell.angle_gamma   90.00
#
_symmetry.space_group_name_H-M   'P 1'
#
loop_
_entity.id
_entity.type
_entity.pdbx_description
1 polymer ?
#
loop_
_entity_poly.entity_id
_entity_poly.type
_entity_poly.pdbx_seq_one_letter_code
_entity_poly.pdbx_strand_id
1 'polypeptide(L)'
;GMPFLTGFYSKDLIIEAINTCNTNAWALMITLIATSMTAVYSMRIIYFVTMTKPRYSPLITINENNPNLINPIKRLALGSILAGFLISLNIPPTNIQILTMPWHLKMTALLITILGFAIALELNNLTLNLSMSKPTKLSSFSTSLGYYPPIMPRIIPQKTLNSSYKLSLNLLDLIWLEKTIPKSTSITQTQLSKMMSNQKGLIKLYFLSFLITISLIFILHTLNPEWFQ
;
A
#
# COMPACT_ATOMS: atom_id res chain seq x y z
N GLY A 1 -0.98 -10.87 -28.07
CA GLY A 1 0.06 -11.78 -28.54
C GLY A 1 -0.15 -12.00 -30.01
N MET A 2 0.11 -10.96 -30.81
CA MET A 2 0.08 -11.10 -32.26
C MET A 2 1.20 -12.08 -32.64
N PRO A 3 0.94 -13.10 -33.48
CA PRO A 3 1.98 -14.03 -33.90
C PRO A 3 3.18 -13.28 -34.50
N PHE A 4 4.38 -13.82 -34.24
CA PHE A 4 5.67 -13.31 -34.72
C PHE A 4 6.15 -11.97 -34.16
N LEU A 5 5.41 -11.32 -33.27
CA LEU A 5 5.96 -10.22 -32.47
C LEU A 5 6.58 -10.75 -31.16
N THR A 6 7.45 -9.96 -30.55
CA THR A 6 8.14 -10.31 -29.29
C THR A 6 7.26 -10.99 -28.24
N GLY A 7 6.05 -10.48 -28.02
CA GLY A 7 5.13 -11.02 -27.01
C GLY A 7 4.58 -12.42 -27.31
N PHE A 8 4.61 -12.89 -28.56
CA PHE A 8 4.16 -14.25 -28.91
C PHE A 8 5.13 -15.31 -28.36
N TYR A 9 6.43 -15.07 -28.50
CA TYR A 9 7.50 -15.98 -28.05
C TYR A 9 7.55 -16.22 -26.54
N SER A 10 6.79 -15.47 -25.74
CA SER A 10 6.67 -15.69 -24.30
C SER A 10 5.23 -15.95 -23.86
N LYS A 11 4.29 -15.07 -24.24
CA LYS A 11 2.91 -15.13 -23.73
C LYS A 11 2.15 -16.35 -24.22
N ASP A 12 2.41 -16.82 -25.45
CA ASP A 12 1.76 -18.03 -25.99
C ASP A 12 2.22 -19.26 -25.21
N LEU A 13 3.54 -19.45 -25.09
CA LEU A 13 4.15 -20.53 -24.31
C LEU A 13 3.71 -20.54 -22.83
N ILE A 14 3.51 -19.37 -22.21
CA ILE A 14 2.99 -19.27 -20.83
C ILE A 14 1.55 -19.80 -20.75
N ILE A 15 0.69 -19.42 -21.69
CA ILE A 15 -0.71 -19.87 -21.69
C ILE A 15 -0.79 -21.37 -21.99
N GLU A 16 0.05 -21.87 -22.91
CA GLU A 16 0.17 -23.31 -23.18
C GLU A 16 0.58 -24.08 -21.94
N ALA A 17 1.63 -23.64 -21.23
CA ALA A 17 2.09 -24.28 -20.02
C ALA A 17 1.02 -24.28 -18.91
N ILE A 18 0.29 -23.18 -18.73
CA ILE A 18 -0.79 -23.10 -17.72
C ILE A 18 -1.94 -24.04 -18.06
N ASN A 19 -2.28 -24.19 -19.35
CA ASN A 19 -3.35 -25.05 -19.83
C ASN A 19 -2.99 -26.55 -19.77
N THR A 20 -1.72 -26.91 -19.95
CA THR A 20 -1.27 -28.31 -19.94
C THR A 20 -0.90 -28.82 -18.55
N CYS A 21 -0.54 -27.93 -17.62
CA CYS A 21 -0.18 -28.30 -16.26
C CYS A 21 -1.42 -28.46 -15.36
N ASN A 22 -1.27 -29.21 -14.27
CA ASN A 22 -2.29 -29.35 -13.23
C ASN A 22 -2.40 -28.07 -12.38
N THR A 23 -2.89 -26.98 -12.99
CA THR A 23 -3.11 -25.69 -12.33
C THR A 23 -4.52 -25.61 -11.74
N ASN A 24 -4.70 -24.73 -10.75
CA ASN A 24 -6.03 -24.46 -10.21
C ASN A 24 -6.92 -23.88 -11.33
N ALA A 25 -8.07 -24.52 -11.56
CA ALA A 25 -9.04 -24.11 -12.58
C ALA A 25 -9.45 -22.63 -12.44
N TRP A 26 -9.57 -22.11 -11.20
CA TRP A 26 -9.89 -20.71 -10.99
C TRP A 26 -8.76 -19.79 -11.48
N ALA A 27 -7.51 -20.14 -11.19
CA ALA A 27 -6.36 -19.35 -11.62
C ALA A 27 -6.27 -19.33 -13.15
N LEU A 28 -6.46 -20.47 -13.81
CA LEU A 28 -6.53 -20.56 -15.27
C LEU A 28 -7.66 -19.69 -15.84
N MET A 29 -8.85 -19.73 -15.24
CA MET A 29 -9.97 -18.92 -15.72
C MET A 29 -9.68 -17.42 -15.61
N ILE A 30 -9.15 -16.95 -14.48
CA ILE A 30 -8.77 -15.54 -14.31
C ILE A 30 -7.69 -15.13 -15.31
N THR A 31 -6.68 -15.96 -15.54
CA THR A 31 -5.61 -15.61 -16.48
C THR A 31 -6.13 -15.49 -17.91
N LEU A 32 -7.04 -16.38 -18.34
CA LEU A 32 -7.71 -16.28 -19.63
C LEU A 32 -8.62 -15.05 -19.74
N ILE A 33 -9.33 -14.67 -18.67
CA ILE A 33 -10.11 -13.42 -18.65
C ILE A 33 -9.16 -12.21 -18.68
N ALA A 34 -8.03 -12.26 -17.97
CA ALA A 34 -7.05 -11.19 -18.00
C ALA A 34 -6.42 -11.04 -19.40
N THR A 35 -6.17 -12.14 -20.12
CA THR A 35 -5.64 -12.08 -21.48
C THR A 35 -6.65 -11.46 -22.46
N SER A 36 -7.95 -11.75 -22.33
CA SER A 36 -8.99 -11.06 -23.12
C SER A 36 -9.07 -9.57 -22.78
N MET A 37 -9.05 -9.22 -21.49
CA MET A 37 -9.05 -7.83 -21.03
C MET A 37 -7.84 -7.05 -21.56
N THR A 38 -6.71 -7.73 -21.84
CA THR A 38 -5.56 -7.07 -22.49
C THR A 38 -5.85 -6.57 -23.90
N ALA A 39 -6.63 -7.31 -24.67
CA ALA A 39 -7.10 -6.87 -25.98
C ALA A 39 -8.16 -5.76 -25.86
N VAL A 40 -9.03 -5.86 -24.84
CA VAL A 40 -10.07 -4.86 -24.61
C VAL A 40 -9.48 -3.49 -24.29
N TYR A 41 -8.53 -3.40 -23.35
CA TYR A 41 -7.92 -2.10 -23.03
C TYR A 41 -7.04 -1.57 -24.17
N SER A 42 -6.38 -2.44 -24.95
CA SER A 42 -5.58 -1.97 -26.10
C SER A 42 -6.48 -1.37 -27.18
N MET A 43 -7.62 -2.00 -27.47
CA MET A 43 -8.61 -1.40 -28.39
C MET A 43 -9.25 -0.15 -27.86
N ARG A 44 -9.47 -0.05 -26.55
CA ARG A 44 -9.94 1.20 -25.94
C ARG A 44 -8.99 2.36 -26.25
N ILE A 45 -7.68 2.16 -26.10
CA ILE A 45 -6.69 3.20 -26.41
C ILE A 45 -6.70 3.54 -27.91
N ILE A 46 -6.62 2.52 -28.78
CA ILE A 46 -6.63 2.72 -30.24
C ILE A 46 -7.90 3.49 -30.65
N TYR A 47 -9.07 3.05 -30.20
CA TYR A 47 -10.33 3.66 -30.58
C TYR A 47 -10.43 5.13 -30.16
N PHE A 48 -10.24 5.44 -28.87
CA PHE A 48 -10.44 6.79 -28.34
C PHE A 48 -9.31 7.76 -28.67
N VAL A 49 -8.10 7.29 -28.96
CA VAL A 49 -6.96 8.16 -29.31
C VAL A 49 -6.82 8.33 -30.82
N THR A 50 -6.91 7.25 -31.60
CA THR A 50 -6.56 7.30 -33.04
C THR A 50 -7.77 7.26 -33.97
N MET A 51 -8.86 6.57 -33.62
CA MET A 51 -9.98 6.36 -34.56
C MET A 51 -11.09 7.42 -34.44
N THR A 52 -11.32 7.97 -33.25
CA THR A 52 -12.37 8.98 -33.05
C THR A 52 -11.96 10.37 -33.58
N LYS A 53 -12.97 11.20 -33.88
CA LYS A 53 -12.79 12.61 -34.27
C LYS A 53 -11.94 13.38 -33.23
N PRO A 54 -11.14 14.37 -33.65
CA PRO A 54 -10.28 15.14 -32.75
C PRO A 54 -11.09 15.85 -31.66
N ARG A 55 -10.71 15.63 -30.41
CA ARG A 55 -11.30 16.28 -29.20
C ARG A 55 -10.31 17.18 -28.47
N TYR A 56 -9.19 17.51 -29.11
CA TYR A 56 -8.17 18.41 -28.57
C TYR A 56 -8.57 19.89 -28.77
N SER A 57 -7.89 20.80 -28.07
CA SER A 57 -8.12 22.25 -28.18
C SER A 57 -7.88 22.77 -29.60
N PRO A 58 -8.59 23.81 -30.06
CA PRO A 58 -8.49 24.28 -31.45
C PRO A 58 -7.09 24.77 -31.86
N LEU A 59 -6.25 25.18 -30.89
CA LEU A 59 -4.86 25.51 -31.16
C LEU A 59 -4.03 24.23 -31.35
N ILE A 60 -3.46 24.07 -32.55
CA ILE A 60 -2.59 22.93 -32.91
C ILE A 60 -1.13 23.37 -32.85
N THR A 61 -0.36 22.78 -31.94
CA THR A 61 1.10 22.99 -31.83
C THR A 61 1.86 21.66 -31.81
N ILE A 62 1.46 20.71 -32.65
CA ILE A 62 2.05 19.36 -32.70
C ILE A 62 3.31 19.39 -33.57
N ASN A 63 4.45 18.96 -33.03
CA ASN A 63 5.71 18.81 -33.76
C ASN A 63 6.40 17.49 -33.37
N GLU A 64 6.52 16.57 -34.34
CA GLU A 64 7.19 15.27 -34.15
C GLU A 64 8.60 15.23 -34.78
N ASN A 65 9.04 16.30 -35.43
CA ASN A 65 10.27 16.33 -36.25
C ASN A 65 11.58 16.37 -35.44
N ASN A 66 11.55 16.03 -34.15
CA ASN A 66 12.74 16.01 -33.32
C ASN A 66 13.45 14.64 -33.41
N PRO A 67 14.70 14.57 -33.91
CA PRO A 67 15.43 13.30 -33.99
C PRO A 67 15.64 12.65 -32.62
N ASN A 68 15.70 13.43 -31.54
CA ASN A 68 15.81 12.91 -30.18
C ASN A 68 14.54 12.17 -29.72
N LEU A 69 13.38 12.43 -30.35
CA LEU A 69 12.14 11.71 -30.10
C LEU A 69 11.99 10.51 -31.04
N ILE A 70 12.27 10.69 -32.33
CA ILE A 70 12.08 9.65 -33.35
C ILE A 70 13.06 8.49 -33.17
N ASN A 71 14.35 8.76 -32.92
CA ASN A 71 15.38 7.72 -32.86
C ASN A 71 15.14 6.69 -31.75
N PRO A 72 14.78 7.09 -30.50
CA PRO A 72 14.43 6.13 -29.46
C PRO A 72 13.21 5.27 -29.80
N ILE A 73 12.13 5.86 -30.32
CA ILE A 73 10.90 5.13 -30.67
C ILE A 73 11.18 4.14 -31.79
N LYS A 74 11.92 4.56 -32.83
CA LYS A 74 12.31 3.67 -33.94
C LYS A 74 13.15 2.49 -33.47
N ARG A 75 14.12 2.70 -32.57
CA ARG A 75 14.94 1.64 -32.00
C ARG A 75 14.10 0.65 -31.18
N LEU A 76 13.18 1.16 -30.36
CA LEU A 76 12.28 0.32 -29.56
C LEU A 76 11.30 -0.48 -30.44
N ALA A 77 10.80 0.11 -31.53
CA ALA A 77 9.93 -0.57 -32.49
C ALA A 77 10.66 -1.70 -33.24
N LEU A 78 11.91 -1.49 -33.66
CA LEU A 78 12.73 -2.56 -34.23
C LEU A 78 12.96 -3.70 -33.22
N GLY A 79 13.22 -3.34 -31.96
CA GLY A 79 13.34 -4.30 -30.87
C GLY A 79 12.06 -5.10 -30.62
N SER A 80 10.89 -4.46 -30.63
CA SER A 80 9.61 -5.13 -30.37
C SER A 80 9.21 -6.15 -31.45
N ILE A 81 9.78 -6.05 -32.64
CA ILE A 81 9.61 -7.02 -33.74
C ILE A 81 10.67 -8.12 -33.66
N LEU A 82 11.96 -7.76 -33.65
CA LEU A 82 13.04 -8.73 -33.87
C LEU A 82 13.57 -9.39 -32.60
N ALA A 83 13.59 -8.67 -31.47
CA ALA A 83 14.33 -9.13 -30.30
C ALA A 83 13.79 -10.46 -29.76
N GLY A 84 12.48 -10.65 -29.74
CA GLY A 84 11.87 -11.86 -29.17
C GLY A 84 12.18 -13.10 -29.99
N PHE A 85 12.17 -12.97 -31.32
CA PHE A 85 12.58 -14.04 -32.23
C PHE A 85 14.07 -14.40 -32.02
N LEU A 86 14.96 -13.41 -32.06
CA LEU A 86 16.40 -13.62 -31.88
C LEU A 86 16.71 -14.24 -30.51
N ILE A 87 16.07 -13.75 -29.45
CA ILE A 87 16.26 -14.27 -28.09
C ILE A 87 15.75 -15.71 -28.00
N SER A 88 14.56 -16.01 -28.55
CA SER A 88 13.99 -17.36 -28.49
C SER A 88 14.84 -18.42 -29.19
N LEU A 89 15.56 -18.05 -30.25
CA LEU A 89 16.46 -18.96 -30.97
C LEU A 89 17.83 -19.13 -30.29
N ASN A 90 18.33 -18.08 -29.63
CA ASN A 90 19.69 -18.06 -29.10
C ASN A 90 19.79 -18.52 -27.63
N ILE A 91 18.69 -18.54 -26.88
CA ILE A 91 18.69 -19.04 -25.50
C ILE A 91 18.84 -20.56 -25.51
N PRO A 92 19.75 -21.15 -24.70
CA PRO A 92 19.82 -22.60 -24.57
C PRO A 92 18.50 -23.13 -23.98
N PRO A 93 17.99 -24.28 -24.46
CA PRO A 93 16.73 -24.83 -23.96
C PRO A 93 16.88 -25.21 -22.47
N THR A 94 16.29 -24.41 -21.58
CA THR A 94 16.34 -24.63 -20.12
C THR A 94 15.21 -25.53 -19.63
N ASN A 95 14.01 -25.36 -20.20
CA ASN A 95 12.80 -26.07 -19.80
C ASN A 95 12.22 -26.86 -20.98
N ILE A 96 11.71 -28.06 -20.70
CA ILE A 96 11.06 -28.93 -21.70
C ILE A 96 9.64 -28.41 -21.93
N GLN A 97 9.35 -28.01 -23.17
CA GLN A 97 8.03 -27.52 -23.58
C GLN A 97 7.13 -28.69 -23.97
N ILE A 98 5.86 -28.64 -23.56
CA ILE A 98 4.85 -29.63 -23.95
C ILE A 98 4.24 -29.19 -25.28
N LEU A 99 4.57 -29.90 -26.37
CA LEU A 99 4.08 -29.58 -27.72
C LEU A 99 2.84 -30.40 -28.12
N THR A 100 2.51 -31.45 -27.37
CA THR A 100 1.37 -32.33 -27.63
C THR A 100 0.16 -31.90 -26.83
N MET A 101 -0.79 -31.23 -27.48
CA MET A 101 -2.07 -30.85 -26.90
C MET A 101 -3.14 -30.75 -27.99
N PRO A 102 -4.43 -30.86 -27.64
CA PRO A 102 -5.50 -30.68 -28.61
C PRO A 102 -5.55 -29.26 -29.17
N TRP A 103 -6.05 -29.12 -30.40
CA TRP A 103 -6.05 -27.87 -31.16
C TRP A 103 -6.70 -26.70 -30.43
N HIS A 104 -7.77 -26.96 -29.67
CA HIS A 104 -8.50 -25.93 -28.94
C HIS A 104 -7.63 -25.33 -27.84
N LEU A 105 -6.80 -26.13 -27.15
CA LEU A 105 -5.86 -25.64 -26.13
C LEU A 105 -4.74 -24.81 -26.73
N LYS A 106 -4.16 -25.26 -27.85
CA LYS A 106 -3.09 -24.54 -28.56
C LYS A 106 -3.54 -23.17 -29.05
N MET A 107 -4.76 -23.06 -29.57
CA MET A 107 -5.27 -21.82 -30.13
C MET A 107 -5.99 -20.92 -29.11
N THR A 108 -6.08 -21.31 -27.84
CA THR A 108 -6.82 -20.55 -26.80
C THR A 108 -6.38 -19.09 -26.72
N ALA A 109 -5.08 -18.85 -26.61
CA ALA A 109 -4.53 -17.51 -26.44
C ALA A 109 -4.94 -16.58 -27.59
N LEU A 110 -4.82 -17.08 -28.82
CA LEU A 110 -5.19 -16.33 -30.02
C LEU A 110 -6.70 -16.07 -30.07
N LEU A 111 -7.51 -17.12 -29.91
CA LEU A 111 -8.98 -17.02 -29.96
C LEU A 111 -9.52 -16.03 -28.93
N ILE A 112 -9.03 -16.10 -27.69
CA ILE A 112 -9.47 -15.23 -26.60
C ILE A 112 -9.07 -13.77 -26.86
N THR A 113 -7.88 -13.54 -27.45
CA THR A 113 -7.51 -12.17 -27.83
C THR A 113 -8.40 -11.62 -28.94
N ILE A 114 -8.69 -12.40 -30.00
CA ILE A 114 -9.58 -11.99 -31.09
C ILE A 114 -10.99 -11.69 -30.56
N LEU A 115 -11.52 -12.53 -29.67
CA LEU A 115 -12.80 -12.29 -29.02
C LEU A 115 -12.78 -10.99 -28.21
N GLY A 116 -11.73 -10.73 -27.43
CA GLY A 116 -11.56 -9.47 -26.69
C GLY A 116 -11.52 -8.25 -27.61
N PHE A 117 -10.82 -8.34 -28.74
CA PHE A 117 -10.79 -7.30 -29.78
C PHE A 117 -12.19 -7.02 -30.35
N ALA A 118 -12.93 -8.07 -30.71
CA ALA A 118 -14.28 -7.95 -31.28
C ALA A 118 -15.26 -7.30 -30.30
N ILE A 119 -15.31 -7.80 -29.06
CA ILE A 119 -16.18 -7.27 -28.00
C ILE A 119 -15.87 -5.79 -27.75
N ALA A 120 -14.58 -5.44 -27.65
CA ALA A 120 -14.19 -4.06 -27.37
C ALA A 120 -14.58 -3.09 -28.49
N LEU A 121 -14.43 -3.51 -29.75
CA LEU A 121 -14.82 -2.70 -30.90
C LEU A 121 -16.33 -2.45 -30.92
N GLU A 122 -17.13 -3.48 -30.67
CA GLU A 122 -18.59 -3.34 -30.58
C GLU A 122 -18.99 -2.39 -29.43
N LEU A 123 -18.46 -2.60 -28.23
CA LEU A 123 -18.70 -1.73 -27.07
C LEU A 123 -18.30 -0.27 -27.33
N ASN A 124 -17.17 -0.05 -27.99
CA ASN A 124 -16.70 1.28 -28.35
C ASN A 124 -17.59 1.95 -29.40
N ASN A 125 -18.07 1.20 -30.40
CA ASN A 125 -19.00 1.73 -31.40
C ASN A 125 -20.36 2.11 -30.77
N LEU A 126 -20.84 1.35 -29.78
CA LEU A 126 -22.06 1.70 -29.04
C LEU A 126 -21.96 3.07 -28.34
N THR A 127 -20.74 3.56 -28.04
CA THR A 127 -20.56 4.91 -27.44
C THR A 127 -20.87 6.06 -28.39
N LEU A 128 -20.96 5.82 -29.71
CA LEU A 128 -21.36 6.83 -30.68
C LEU A 128 -22.86 7.07 -30.68
N ASN A 129 -23.64 6.11 -30.17
CA ASN A 129 -25.09 6.26 -30.08
C ASN A 129 -25.43 7.33 -29.03
N LEU A 130 -26.46 8.14 -29.31
CA LEU A 130 -26.93 9.23 -28.46
C LEU A 130 -27.74 8.72 -27.25
N SER A 131 -27.30 7.64 -26.62
CA SER A 131 -27.89 7.09 -25.40
C SER A 131 -27.12 7.56 -24.17
N MET A 132 -27.81 8.22 -23.23
CA MET A 132 -27.21 8.61 -21.97
C MET A 132 -27.01 7.38 -21.08
N SER A 133 -25.75 6.99 -20.83
CA SER A 133 -25.43 5.89 -19.94
C SER A 133 -25.34 6.37 -18.49
N LYS A 134 -25.94 5.61 -17.57
CA LYS A 134 -25.80 5.83 -16.12
C LYS A 134 -24.62 5.00 -15.60
N PRO A 135 -23.80 5.53 -14.68
CA PRO A 135 -22.71 4.75 -14.09
C PRO A 135 -23.30 3.57 -13.31
N THR A 136 -22.84 2.37 -13.62
CA THR A 136 -23.19 1.15 -12.87
C THR A 136 -22.20 0.95 -11.73
N LYS A 137 -22.61 0.20 -10.69
CA LYS A 137 -21.73 -0.17 -9.56
C LYS A 137 -20.43 -0.86 -10.03
N LEU A 138 -20.51 -1.64 -11.10
CA LEU A 138 -19.33 -2.32 -11.68
C LEU A 138 -18.39 -1.31 -12.36
N SER A 139 -18.93 -0.34 -13.10
CA SER A 139 -18.12 0.73 -13.71
C SER A 139 -17.48 1.64 -12.66
N SER A 140 -18.18 1.91 -11.56
CA SER A 140 -17.61 2.71 -10.47
C SER A 140 -16.53 1.93 -9.71
N PHE A 141 -16.66 0.60 -9.57
CA PHE A 141 -15.63 -0.25 -8.99
C PHE A 141 -14.35 -0.30 -9.84
N SER A 142 -14.48 -0.46 -11.16
CA SER A 142 -13.30 -0.52 -12.04
C SER A 142 -12.58 0.84 -12.14
N THR A 143 -13.33 1.95 -12.18
CA THR A 143 -12.76 3.30 -12.23
C THR A 143 -12.11 3.72 -10.90
N SER A 144 -12.64 3.28 -9.77
CA SER A 144 -12.09 3.60 -8.43
C SER A 144 -10.97 2.66 -7.97
N LEU A 145 -10.42 1.82 -8.86
CA LEU A 145 -9.41 0.79 -8.55
C LEU A 145 -9.86 -0.12 -7.41
N GLY A 146 -11.11 -0.60 -7.50
CA GLY A 146 -11.72 -1.48 -6.51
C GLY A 146 -11.95 -0.82 -5.14
N TYR A 147 -12.03 0.52 -5.11
CA TYR A 147 -12.04 1.34 -3.89
C TYR A 147 -10.82 1.13 -2.97
N TYR A 148 -9.75 0.51 -3.45
CA TYR A 148 -8.56 0.29 -2.63
C TYR A 148 -7.84 1.62 -2.28
N PRO A 149 -7.52 2.52 -3.24
CA PRO A 149 -6.90 3.80 -2.93
C PRO A 149 -7.74 4.75 -2.04
N PRO A 150 -9.08 4.85 -2.14
CA PRO A 150 -9.83 5.69 -1.20
C PRO A 150 -9.94 5.09 0.21
N ILE A 151 -9.79 3.77 0.37
CA ILE A 151 -9.97 3.10 1.67
C ILE A 151 -8.63 2.94 2.41
N MET A 152 -7.68 2.20 1.82
CA MET A 152 -6.49 1.74 2.54
C MET A 152 -5.57 2.86 3.02
N PRO A 153 -5.07 3.76 2.14
CA PRO A 153 -4.19 4.84 2.56
C PRO A 153 -4.92 5.94 3.36
N ARG A 154 -6.24 5.88 3.54
CA ARG A 154 -6.95 6.79 4.46
C ARG A 154 -7.09 6.19 5.86
N ILE A 155 -7.54 4.94 5.94
CA ILE A 155 -7.80 4.28 7.22
C ILE A 155 -6.51 4.02 7.99
N ILE A 156 -5.46 3.57 7.30
CA ILE A 156 -4.20 3.21 7.96
C ILE A 156 -3.57 4.45 8.63
N PRO A 157 -3.33 5.57 7.93
CA PRO A 157 -2.77 6.77 8.57
C PRO A 157 -3.69 7.39 9.62
N GLN A 158 -5.01 7.37 9.39
CA GLN A 158 -5.94 7.94 10.37
C GLN A 158 -5.87 7.19 11.71
N LYS A 159 -5.82 5.86 11.67
CA LYS A 159 -5.72 5.05 12.90
C LYS A 159 -4.36 5.22 13.57
N THR A 160 -3.27 5.20 12.80
CA THR A 160 -1.92 5.33 13.37
C THR A 160 -1.72 6.71 14.00
N LEU A 161 -2.08 7.79 13.31
CA LEU A 161 -1.93 9.15 13.84
C LEU A 161 -2.85 9.43 15.04
N ASN A 162 -4.08 8.92 15.03
CA ASN A 162 -4.96 9.09 16.17
C ASN A 162 -4.47 8.30 17.39
N SER A 163 -3.88 7.12 17.19
CA SER A 163 -3.27 6.35 18.29
C SER A 163 -2.03 7.04 18.84
N SER A 164 -1.14 7.57 17.99
CA SER A 164 0.05 8.28 18.47
C SER A 164 -0.34 9.54 19.25
N TYR A 165 -1.26 10.35 18.72
CA TYR A 165 -1.65 11.57 19.43
C TYR A 165 -2.34 11.28 20.77
N LYS A 166 -3.32 10.37 20.80
CA LYS A 166 -4.13 10.14 22.01
C LYS A 166 -3.39 9.32 23.06
N LEU A 167 -2.74 8.22 22.66
CA LEU A 167 -2.13 7.29 23.60
C LEU A 167 -0.72 7.74 24.00
N SER A 168 0.17 7.98 23.04
CA SER A 168 1.56 8.29 23.39
C SER A 168 1.67 9.72 23.90
N LEU A 169 1.25 10.71 23.12
CA LEU A 169 1.52 12.10 23.50
C LEU A 169 0.62 12.60 24.64
N ASN A 170 -0.70 12.52 24.47
CA ASN A 170 -1.61 13.09 25.47
C ASN A 170 -1.68 12.27 26.76
N LEU A 171 -1.91 10.95 26.65
CA LEU A 171 -2.11 10.11 27.83
C LEU A 171 -0.81 9.80 28.56
N LEU A 172 0.20 9.29 27.86
CA LEU A 172 1.44 8.85 28.50
C LEU A 172 2.33 10.05 28.84
N ASP A 173 2.75 10.82 27.83
CA ASP A 173 3.79 11.82 28.02
C ASP A 173 3.31 13.03 28.82
N LEU A 174 2.20 13.63 28.41
CA LEU A 174 1.69 14.85 29.07
C LEU A 174 0.98 14.58 30.40
N ILE A 175 0.24 13.48 30.53
CA ILE A 175 -0.56 13.23 31.74
C ILE A 175 0.15 12.28 32.69
N TRP A 176 0.43 11.04 32.29
CA TRP A 176 0.91 10.02 33.21
C TRP A 176 2.33 10.28 33.70
N LEU A 177 3.27 10.60 32.80
CA LEU A 177 4.67 10.84 33.19
C LEU A 177 4.79 12.09 34.06
N GLU A 178 4.12 13.20 33.70
CA GLU A 178 4.12 14.40 34.55
C GLU A 178 3.41 14.16 35.89
N LYS A 179 2.31 13.40 35.91
CA LYS A 179 1.56 13.17 37.16
C LYS A 179 2.34 12.27 38.11
N THR A 180 2.97 11.22 37.60
CA THR A 180 3.62 10.19 38.41
C THR A 180 4.94 10.65 39.02
N ILE A 181 5.71 11.50 38.33
CA ILE A 181 7.07 11.86 38.79
C ILE A 181 7.12 13.31 39.34
N PRO A 182 7.10 14.38 38.53
CA PRO A 182 7.29 15.73 39.05
C PRO A 182 6.11 16.23 39.87
N LYS A 183 4.86 15.94 39.47
CA LYS A 183 3.70 16.40 40.24
C LYS A 183 3.57 15.63 41.55
N SER A 184 3.77 14.31 41.56
CA SER A 184 3.72 13.54 42.81
C SER A 184 4.77 14.03 43.81
N THR A 185 6.02 14.19 43.39
CA THR A 185 7.12 14.68 44.24
C THR A 185 6.88 16.09 44.73
N SER A 186 6.38 17.00 43.87
CA SER A 186 6.02 18.35 44.32
C SER A 186 4.89 18.36 45.35
N ILE A 187 3.87 17.50 45.18
CA ILE A 187 2.74 17.41 46.10
C ILE A 187 3.19 16.84 47.45
N THR A 188 4.00 15.78 47.46
CA THR A 188 4.49 15.22 48.72
C THR A 188 5.40 16.20 49.46
N GLN A 189 6.33 16.87 48.77
CA GLN A 189 7.23 17.85 49.39
C GLN A 189 6.48 19.07 49.92
N THR A 190 5.49 19.59 49.16
CA THR A 190 4.68 20.72 49.63
C THR A 190 3.75 20.36 50.78
N GLN A 191 3.25 19.13 50.84
CA GLN A 191 2.46 18.66 51.98
C GLN A 191 3.34 18.49 53.23
N LEU A 192 4.52 17.89 53.10
CA LEU A 192 5.48 17.75 54.19
C LEU A 192 5.94 19.12 54.70
N SER A 193 6.28 20.05 53.82
CA SER A 193 6.72 21.39 54.23
C SER A 193 5.61 22.16 54.96
N LYS A 194 4.36 22.05 54.49
CA LYS A 194 3.19 22.63 55.19
C LYS A 194 3.01 22.02 56.58
N MET A 195 3.17 20.71 56.75
CA MET A 195 3.04 20.07 58.07
C MET A 195 4.18 20.48 59.01
N MET A 196 5.42 20.54 58.52
CA MET A 196 6.59 20.88 59.34
C MET A 196 6.62 22.35 59.75
N SER A 197 6.24 23.27 58.84
CA SER A 197 6.27 24.72 59.09
C SER A 197 5.07 25.23 59.90
N ASN A 198 4.01 24.44 60.08
CA ASN A 198 2.80 24.85 60.80
C ASN A 198 2.97 24.81 62.33
N GLN A 199 4.01 25.46 62.84
CA GLN A 199 4.27 25.61 64.26
C GLN A 199 3.75 26.95 64.78
N LYS A 200 3.10 26.95 65.96
CA LYS A 200 2.46 28.14 66.55
C LYS A 200 3.39 29.06 67.35
N GLY A 201 4.70 28.79 67.37
CA GLY A 201 5.70 29.63 68.07
C GLY A 201 5.67 29.59 69.60
N LEU A 202 5.00 28.61 70.22
CA LEU A 202 4.84 28.52 71.68
C LEU A 202 6.00 27.75 72.33
N ILE A 203 6.79 28.41 73.19
CA ILE A 203 7.97 27.84 73.90
C ILE A 203 7.63 26.56 74.67
N LYS A 204 6.45 26.48 75.30
CA LYS A 204 5.98 25.29 76.03
C LYS A 204 5.96 24.02 75.16
N LEU A 205 5.53 24.14 73.89
CA LEU A 205 5.45 23.00 72.98
C LEU A 205 6.85 22.53 72.54
N TYR A 206 7.80 23.46 72.39
CA TYR A 206 9.18 23.11 72.06
C TYR A 206 9.85 22.31 73.18
N PHE A 207 9.73 22.74 74.44
CA PHE A 207 10.30 21.96 75.56
C PHE A 207 9.68 20.56 75.69
N LEU A 208 8.38 20.43 75.44
CA LEU A 208 7.72 19.11 75.42
C LEU A 208 8.33 18.20 74.34
N SER A 209 8.62 18.73 73.14
CA SER A 209 9.26 17.96 72.06
C SER A 209 10.69 17.51 72.43
N PHE A 210 11.48 18.35 73.10
CA PHE A 210 12.82 17.98 73.56
C PHE A 210 12.79 16.82 74.57
N LEU A 211 11.84 16.84 75.51
CA LEU A 211 11.67 15.78 76.51
C LEU A 211 11.42 14.43 75.84
N ILE A 212 10.55 14.40 74.81
CA ILE A 212 10.27 13.19 74.02
C ILE A 212 11.55 12.71 73.31
N THR A 213 12.32 13.61 72.69
CA THR A 213 13.56 13.20 71.98
C THR A 213 14.62 12.59 72.91
N ILE A 214 14.81 13.14 74.11
CA ILE A 214 15.79 12.60 75.08
C ILE A 214 15.38 11.18 75.51
N SER A 215 14.09 10.96 75.76
CA SER A 215 13.59 9.63 76.13
C SER A 215 13.82 8.59 75.01
N LEU A 216 13.62 8.97 73.75
CA LEU A 216 13.85 8.08 72.60
C LEU A 216 15.32 7.70 72.43
N ILE A 217 16.24 8.65 72.62
CA ILE A 217 17.69 8.39 72.53
C ILE A 217 18.12 7.36 73.57
N PHE A 218 17.64 7.50 74.81
CA PHE A 218 17.96 6.55 75.88
C PHE A 218 17.45 5.14 75.54
N ILE A 219 16.20 5.04 75.05
CA ILE A 219 15.62 3.76 74.63
C ILE A 219 16.43 3.12 73.50
N LEU A 220 16.83 3.88 72.48
CA LEU A 220 17.67 3.37 71.39
C LEU A 220 19.03 2.85 71.87
N HIS A 221 19.68 3.57 72.79
CA HIS A 221 20.95 3.13 73.38
C HIS A 221 20.80 1.81 74.14
N THR A 222 19.69 1.63 74.87
CA THR A 222 19.47 0.37 75.60
C THR A 222 19.21 -0.81 74.70
N LEU A 223 18.67 -0.60 73.49
CA LEU A 223 18.31 -1.67 72.57
C LEU A 223 19.49 -2.11 71.69
N ASN A 224 20.35 -1.19 71.23
CA ASN A 224 21.49 -1.49 70.36
C ASN A 224 22.83 -1.00 70.97
N PRO A 225 23.39 -1.71 71.96
CA PRO A 225 24.63 -1.31 72.62
C PRO A 225 25.89 -1.45 71.74
N GLU A 226 25.85 -2.23 70.65
CA GLU A 226 27.01 -2.51 69.79
C GLU A 226 27.34 -1.39 68.79
N TRP A 227 26.43 -0.44 68.53
CA TRP A 227 26.63 0.63 67.54
C TRP A 227 27.36 1.86 68.11
N PHE A 228 27.65 1.88 69.42
CA PHE A 228 28.25 3.01 70.14
C PHE A 228 29.64 2.70 70.74
N GLN A 229 30.23 1.55 70.40
CA GLN A 229 31.66 1.30 70.54
C GLN A 229 32.41 1.78 69.28
#